data_AF-A0A7J7QN76-F1
#
_entry.id   AF-A0A7J7QN76-F1
#
_cell.length_a   1.000
_cell.length_b   1.000
_cell.length_c   1.000
_cell.angle_alpha   90.00
_cell.angle_beta   90.00
_cell.angle_gamma   90.00
#
_symmetry.space_group_name_H-M   'P 1'
#
loop_
_entity.id
_entity.type
_entity.pdbx_description
1 polymer ?
#
loop_
_entity_poly.entity_id
_entity_poly.type
_entity_poly.pdbx_seq_one_letter_code
_entity_poly.pdbx_strand_id
1 'polypeptide(L)'
;MVAIDAEFVAVARAETSFEGGVEVQLKPSRLALARVSVLRGSGPAAGSAFIDDYVACVEPVVDYLTRWSGIRPGDLDPATSQQHLVSLKAAYLKLHHLLDAGCVFIGHGLKQDFRMLNLTVPPEQVRDTVELFSFRRQRKLSLRFLASYLLGLTIQTGTGQGHDSIEDAATALALYNVYCKLQAEGKLEAKLHEMYRWGKQYGWEPVVHVNCVPQPPPGPGVVGLAPPALL
;
A
#
# COMPACT_ATOMS: atom_id res chain seq x y z
N MET A 1 -13.88 -1.95 13.92
CA MET A 1 -13.18 -1.70 12.64
C MET A 1 -11.81 -2.35 12.70
N VAL A 2 -11.27 -2.73 11.55
CA VAL A 2 -9.95 -3.33 11.42
C VAL A 2 -9.22 -2.68 10.24
N ALA A 3 -7.89 -2.61 10.30
CA ALA A 3 -7.07 -2.23 9.16
C ALA A 3 -6.47 -3.47 8.54
N ILE A 4 -6.40 -3.54 7.21
CA ILE A 4 -5.94 -4.72 6.48
C ILE A 4 -5.04 -4.29 5.33
N ASP A 5 -4.02 -5.11 5.09
CA ASP A 5 -3.17 -5.07 3.91
C ASP A 5 -2.75 -6.50 3.55
N ALA A 6 -2.54 -6.76 2.26
CA ALA A 6 -2.24 -8.10 1.76
C ALA A 6 -1.19 -8.04 0.65
N GLU A 7 -0.24 -8.98 0.71
CA GLU A 7 0.86 -9.09 -0.22
C GLU A 7 0.75 -10.34 -1.08
N PHE A 8 1.19 -10.22 -2.33
CA PHE A 8 1.03 -11.24 -3.35
C PHE A 8 2.35 -11.57 -4.05
N VAL A 9 2.47 -12.82 -4.49
CA VAL A 9 3.59 -13.32 -5.30
C VAL A 9 3.08 -13.82 -6.65
N ALA A 10 3.90 -13.79 -7.69
CA ALA A 10 3.53 -14.36 -8.98
C ALA A 10 3.81 -15.87 -9.01
N VAL A 11 2.81 -16.64 -9.40
CA VAL A 11 2.88 -18.10 -9.62
C VAL A 11 2.79 -18.48 -11.09
N ALA A 12 2.47 -17.53 -11.97
CA ALA A 12 2.66 -17.66 -13.41
C ALA A 12 3.01 -16.29 -14.04
N ARG A 13 3.93 -16.29 -15.00
CA ARG A 13 4.29 -15.08 -15.75
C ARG A 13 3.20 -14.73 -16.75
N ALA A 14 3.14 -13.46 -17.12
CA ALA A 14 2.32 -13.04 -18.24
C ALA A 14 2.83 -13.71 -19.53
N GLU A 15 1.90 -14.13 -20.39
CA GLU A 15 2.22 -14.64 -21.72
C GLU A 15 2.06 -13.47 -22.70
N THR A 16 3.12 -13.15 -23.43
CA THR A 16 3.14 -12.11 -24.45
C THR A 16 3.48 -12.70 -25.81
N SER A 17 2.87 -12.15 -26.87
CA SER A 17 3.15 -12.46 -28.26
C SER A 17 3.69 -11.21 -28.94
N PHE A 18 4.61 -11.38 -29.88
CA PHE A 18 5.11 -10.28 -30.70
C PHE A 18 4.49 -10.39 -32.09
N GLU A 19 3.48 -9.56 -32.36
CA GLU A 19 2.81 -9.51 -33.65
C GLU A 19 3.05 -8.16 -34.30
N GLY A 20 3.67 -8.15 -35.49
CA GLY A 20 3.89 -6.93 -36.28
C GLY A 20 4.76 -5.86 -35.58
N GLY A 21 5.64 -6.25 -34.66
CA GLY A 21 6.48 -5.32 -33.90
C GLY A 21 5.80 -4.74 -32.64
N VAL A 22 4.58 -5.17 -32.33
CA VAL A 22 3.86 -4.81 -31.10
C VAL A 22 3.85 -6.02 -30.16
N GLU A 23 4.23 -5.80 -28.91
CA GLU A 23 4.05 -6.79 -27.85
C GLU A 23 2.58 -6.79 -27.42
N VAL A 24 1.91 -7.92 -27.64
CA VAL A 24 0.51 -8.14 -27.27
C VAL A 24 0.48 -9.09 -26.08
N GLN A 25 -0.11 -8.65 -24.98
CA GLN A 25 -0.30 -9.50 -23.80
C GLN A 25 -1.46 -10.46 -24.05
N LEU A 26 -1.15 -11.75 -24.21
CA LEU A 26 -2.12 -12.82 -24.39
C LEU A 26 -2.79 -13.19 -23.06
N LYS A 27 -2.00 -13.23 -21.98
CA LYS A 27 -2.47 -13.63 -20.65
C LYS A 27 -1.80 -12.81 -19.55
N PRO A 28 -2.55 -12.32 -18.55
CA PRO A 28 -1.97 -11.66 -17.40
C PRO A 28 -1.17 -12.62 -16.52
N SER A 29 -0.25 -12.07 -15.73
CA SER A 29 0.39 -12.82 -14.65
C SER A 29 -0.66 -13.30 -13.66
N ARG A 30 -0.46 -14.49 -13.11
CA ARG A 30 -1.30 -15.02 -12.04
C ARG A 30 -0.59 -14.82 -10.73
N LEU A 31 -1.25 -14.13 -9.82
CA LEU A 31 -0.74 -13.87 -8.48
C LEU A 31 -1.43 -14.78 -7.45
N ALA A 32 -0.72 -15.12 -6.39
CA ALA A 32 -1.21 -15.86 -5.23
C ALA A 32 -0.99 -15.03 -3.97
N LEU A 33 -1.91 -15.16 -2.99
CA LEU A 33 -1.76 -14.54 -1.68
C LEU A 33 -0.52 -15.12 -0.98
N ALA A 34 0.32 -14.24 -0.46
CA ALA A 34 1.56 -14.61 0.22
C ALA A 34 1.59 -14.18 1.68
N ARG A 35 1.04 -13.01 2.01
CA ARG A 35 0.89 -12.54 3.40
C ARG A 35 -0.38 -11.70 3.54
N VAL A 36 -1.02 -11.77 4.69
CA VAL A 36 -2.10 -10.86 5.05
C VAL A 36 -1.94 -10.42 6.50
N SER A 37 -2.00 -9.11 6.72
CA SER A 37 -1.92 -8.53 8.06
C SER A 37 -3.22 -7.79 8.37
N VAL A 38 -3.78 -8.04 9.55
CA VAL A 38 -4.98 -7.37 10.06
C VAL A 38 -4.71 -6.81 11.44
N LEU A 39 -4.92 -5.50 11.55
CA LEU A 39 -4.67 -4.71 12.75
C LEU A 39 -5.98 -4.27 13.39
N ARG A 40 -5.96 -4.12 14.71
CA ARG A 40 -7.10 -3.60 15.46
C ARG A 40 -7.27 -2.11 15.14
N GLY A 41 -8.45 -1.71 14.70
CA GLY A 41 -8.72 -0.32 14.32
C GLY A 41 -9.12 0.61 15.48
N SER A 42 -9.38 0.08 16.68
CA SER A 42 -9.91 0.86 17.81
C SER A 42 -9.58 0.23 19.16
N GLY A 43 -9.78 1.00 20.23
CA GLY A 43 -9.56 0.56 21.61
C GLY A 43 -8.10 0.64 22.06
N PRO A 44 -7.77 0.13 23.26
CA PRO A 44 -6.43 0.25 23.84
C PRO A 44 -5.31 -0.37 23.01
N ALA A 45 -5.64 -1.39 22.21
CA ALA A 45 -4.70 -2.10 21.34
C ALA A 45 -4.80 -1.65 19.87
N ALA A 46 -5.35 -0.46 19.58
CA ALA A 46 -5.42 0.06 18.22
C ALA A 46 -4.03 0.13 17.58
N GLY A 47 -3.93 -0.26 16.30
CA GLY A 47 -2.67 -0.35 15.57
C GLY A 47 -1.89 -1.65 15.80
N SER A 48 -2.25 -2.48 16.79
CA SER A 48 -1.61 -3.80 16.96
C SER A 48 -2.17 -4.83 15.98
N ALA A 49 -1.28 -5.62 15.37
CA ALA A 49 -1.65 -6.75 14.53
C ALA A 49 -2.20 -7.90 15.39
N PHE A 50 -3.30 -8.51 14.95
CA PHE A 50 -3.84 -9.74 15.55
C PHE A 50 -3.98 -10.88 14.54
N ILE A 51 -3.83 -10.58 13.25
CA ILE A 51 -3.54 -11.53 12.19
C ILE A 51 -2.29 -11.01 11.49
N ASP A 52 -1.26 -11.84 11.39
CA ASP A 52 -0.11 -11.63 10.52
C ASP A 52 0.29 -13.00 9.99
N ASP A 53 -0.40 -13.42 8.93
CA ASP A 53 -0.34 -14.78 8.41
C ASP A 53 0.43 -14.78 7.10
N TYR A 54 1.49 -15.57 7.04
CA TYR A 54 2.11 -15.96 5.78
C TYR A 54 1.36 -17.18 5.23
N VAL A 55 1.15 -17.22 3.92
CA VAL A 55 0.33 -18.26 3.29
C VAL A 55 1.23 -19.24 2.55
N ALA A 56 1.21 -20.49 3.00
CA ALA A 56 1.99 -21.56 2.37
C ALA A 56 1.59 -21.71 0.91
N CYS A 57 2.57 -21.65 0.01
CA CYS A 57 2.34 -21.76 -1.42
C CYS A 57 2.52 -23.22 -1.87
N VAL A 58 1.47 -23.82 -2.42
CA VAL A 58 1.53 -25.20 -2.96
C VAL A 58 2.17 -25.21 -4.34
N GLU A 59 1.99 -24.12 -5.10
CA GLU A 59 2.53 -23.97 -6.44
C GLU A 59 3.89 -23.27 -6.41
N PRO A 60 4.82 -23.58 -7.33
CA PRO A 60 6.09 -22.87 -7.41
C PRO A 60 5.91 -21.38 -7.69
N VAL A 61 6.54 -20.54 -6.87
CA VAL A 61 6.59 -19.08 -7.09
C VAL A 61 7.58 -18.78 -8.23
N VAL A 62 7.12 -18.06 -9.25
CA VAL A 62 7.95 -17.67 -10.41
C VAL A 62 8.60 -16.30 -10.26
N ASP A 63 7.99 -15.43 -9.44
CA ASP A 63 8.54 -14.15 -9.03
C ASP A 63 7.93 -13.77 -7.68
N TYR A 64 8.78 -13.54 -6.67
CA TYR A 64 8.35 -13.17 -5.33
C TYR A 64 7.88 -11.71 -5.26
N LEU A 65 8.17 -10.89 -6.27
CA LEU A 65 7.85 -9.47 -6.25
C LEU A 65 8.40 -8.77 -4.99
N THR A 66 9.53 -9.24 -4.44
CA THR A 66 10.04 -8.87 -3.11
C THR A 66 10.10 -7.36 -2.88
N ARG A 67 10.39 -6.57 -3.92
CA ARG A 67 10.38 -5.10 -3.85
C ARG A 67 9.04 -4.54 -3.38
N TRP A 68 7.95 -5.16 -3.77
CA TRP A 68 6.57 -4.76 -3.47
C TRP A 68 5.92 -5.63 -2.41
N SER A 69 6.29 -6.90 -2.28
CA SER A 69 5.62 -7.85 -1.38
C SER A 69 6.33 -8.03 -0.03
N GLY A 70 7.61 -7.68 0.06
CA GLY A 70 8.46 -8.04 1.20
C GLY A 70 8.80 -9.53 1.32
N ILE A 71 8.20 -10.39 0.50
CA ILE A 71 8.35 -11.85 0.58
C ILE A 71 9.67 -12.29 -0.06
N ARG A 72 10.39 -13.17 0.63
CA ARG A 72 11.66 -13.75 0.21
C ARG A 72 11.53 -15.24 -0.10
N PRO A 73 12.44 -15.81 -0.90
CA PRO A 73 12.54 -17.26 -1.07
C PRO A 73 12.68 -17.96 0.28
N GLY A 74 11.84 -18.98 0.51
CA GLY A 74 11.77 -19.73 1.77
C GLY A 74 10.66 -19.27 2.72
N ASP A 75 10.17 -18.02 2.61
CA ASP A 75 9.14 -17.51 3.52
C ASP A 75 7.81 -18.27 3.41
N LEU A 76 7.50 -18.81 2.23
CA LEU A 76 6.24 -19.50 1.92
C LEU A 76 6.34 -21.03 1.92
N ASP A 77 7.50 -21.58 2.32
CA ASP A 77 7.77 -23.01 2.34
C ASP A 77 7.63 -23.57 3.78
N PRO A 78 6.68 -24.48 4.03
CA PRO A 78 6.49 -25.11 5.34
C PRO A 78 7.73 -25.80 5.92
N ALA A 79 8.68 -26.22 5.08
CA ALA A 79 9.89 -26.91 5.53
C ALA A 79 11.01 -25.96 5.99
N THR A 80 11.03 -24.72 5.49
CA THR A 80 12.17 -23.80 5.67
C THR A 80 11.80 -22.45 6.27
N SER A 81 10.51 -22.07 6.24
CA SER A 81 10.06 -20.76 6.71
C SER A 81 10.23 -20.60 8.22
N GLN A 82 10.60 -19.39 8.61
CA GLN A 82 10.62 -18.93 10.01
C GLN A 82 9.36 -18.13 10.38
N GLN A 83 8.46 -17.94 9.42
CA GLN A 83 7.24 -17.14 9.58
C GLN A 83 6.08 -17.98 10.10
N HIS A 84 5.05 -17.32 10.62
CA HIS A 84 3.80 -17.98 10.98
C HIS A 84 3.01 -18.37 9.72
N LEU A 85 3.28 -19.58 9.22
CA LEU A 85 2.63 -20.13 8.04
C LEU A 85 1.26 -20.73 8.33
N VAL A 86 0.29 -20.38 7.50
CA VAL A 86 -1.06 -20.97 7.48
C VAL A 86 -1.41 -21.45 6.08
N SER A 87 -2.42 -22.33 6.00
CA SER A 87 -3.01 -22.67 4.70
C SER A 87 -3.85 -21.52 4.16
N LEU A 88 -3.96 -21.41 2.83
CA LEU A 88 -4.84 -20.43 2.18
C LEU A 88 -6.27 -20.50 2.71
N LYS A 89 -6.80 -21.72 2.92
CA LYS A 89 -8.12 -21.94 3.50
C LYS A 89 -8.25 -21.33 4.90
N ALA A 90 -7.25 -21.48 5.75
CA ALA A 90 -7.27 -20.91 7.10
C ALA A 90 -7.27 -19.37 7.08
N ALA A 91 -6.43 -18.76 6.23
CA ALA A 91 -6.42 -17.31 6.04
C ALA A 91 -7.79 -16.80 5.58
N TYR A 92 -8.39 -17.44 4.57
CA TYR A 92 -9.72 -17.08 4.08
C TYR A 92 -10.82 -17.22 5.13
N LEU A 93 -10.82 -18.31 5.92
CA LEU A 93 -11.81 -18.49 6.98
C LEU A 93 -11.74 -17.36 8.02
N LYS A 94 -10.54 -16.90 8.40
CA LYS A 94 -10.37 -15.75 9.30
C LYS A 94 -10.93 -14.47 8.68
N LEU A 95 -10.62 -14.18 7.42
CA LEU A 95 -11.10 -12.98 6.72
C LEU A 95 -12.62 -12.99 6.52
N HIS A 96 -13.19 -14.13 6.12
CA HIS A 96 -14.64 -14.31 6.02
C HIS A 96 -15.33 -14.14 7.36
N HIS A 97 -14.76 -14.68 8.44
CA HIS A 97 -15.32 -14.47 9.78
C HIS A 97 -15.39 -12.98 10.15
N LEU A 98 -14.35 -12.19 9.84
CA LEU A 98 -14.37 -10.75 10.07
C LEU A 98 -15.45 -10.04 9.23
N LEU A 99 -15.58 -10.45 7.97
CA LEU A 99 -16.59 -9.92 7.05
C LEU A 99 -18.02 -10.20 7.57
N ASP A 100 -18.30 -11.46 7.90
CA ASP A 100 -19.61 -11.94 8.39
C ASP A 100 -19.97 -11.33 9.74
N ALA A 101 -18.97 -11.03 10.58
CA ALA A 101 -19.14 -10.30 11.83
C ALA A 101 -19.45 -8.80 11.65
N GLY A 102 -19.52 -8.31 10.41
CA GLY A 102 -19.83 -6.90 10.13
C GLY A 102 -18.64 -5.96 10.34
N CYS A 103 -17.40 -6.46 10.33
CA CYS A 103 -16.24 -5.59 10.49
C CYS A 103 -16.11 -4.61 9.32
N VAL A 104 -15.81 -3.35 9.64
CA VAL A 104 -15.40 -2.35 8.65
C VAL A 104 -13.89 -2.46 8.44
N PHE A 105 -13.47 -2.63 7.19
CA PHE A 105 -12.09 -2.74 6.73
C PHE A 105 -11.56 -1.39 6.28
N ILE A 106 -10.41 -1.00 6.81
CA ILE A 106 -9.65 0.20 6.47
C ILE A 106 -8.37 -0.23 5.76
N GLY A 107 -7.98 0.45 4.68
CA GLY A 107 -6.78 0.11 3.93
C GLY A 107 -6.50 1.10 2.81
N HIS A 108 -5.61 0.74 1.89
CA HIS A 108 -5.23 1.60 0.76
C HIS A 108 -5.22 0.82 -0.56
N GLY A 109 -6.21 1.04 -1.42
CA GLY A 109 -6.34 0.28 -2.67
C GLY A 109 -7.07 -1.05 -2.53
N LEU A 110 -7.89 -1.21 -1.47
CA LEU A 110 -8.57 -2.44 -1.08
C LEU A 110 -9.40 -3.10 -2.19
N LYS A 111 -9.86 -2.32 -3.19
CA LYS A 111 -10.61 -2.88 -4.33
C LYS A 111 -9.81 -3.95 -5.07
N GLN A 112 -8.51 -3.74 -5.25
CA GLN A 112 -7.66 -4.72 -5.92
C GLN A 112 -7.39 -5.91 -4.99
N ASP A 113 -7.11 -5.65 -3.71
CA ASP A 113 -6.79 -6.70 -2.74
C ASP A 113 -7.99 -7.64 -2.54
N PHE A 114 -9.19 -7.11 -2.34
CA PHE A 114 -10.40 -7.92 -2.18
C PHE A 114 -10.72 -8.74 -3.43
N ARG A 115 -10.47 -8.20 -4.63
CA ARG A 115 -10.56 -8.98 -5.87
C ARG A 115 -9.58 -10.15 -5.86
N MET A 116 -8.34 -9.92 -5.46
CA MET A 116 -7.29 -10.95 -5.42
C MET A 116 -7.53 -11.98 -4.30
N LEU A 117 -8.12 -11.55 -3.18
CA LEU A 117 -8.55 -12.41 -2.07
C LEU A 117 -9.86 -13.15 -2.37
N ASN A 118 -10.52 -12.87 -3.50
CA ASN A 118 -11.86 -13.37 -3.83
C ASN A 118 -12.92 -13.06 -2.75
N LEU A 119 -12.82 -11.88 -2.14
CA LEU A 119 -13.76 -11.37 -1.14
C LEU A 119 -14.69 -10.33 -1.77
N THR A 120 -16.00 -10.53 -1.62
CA THR A 120 -16.99 -9.51 -1.99
C THR A 120 -17.44 -8.79 -0.73
N VAL A 121 -16.82 -7.63 -0.47
CA VAL A 121 -17.09 -6.82 0.73
C VAL A 121 -18.14 -5.74 0.41
N PRO A 122 -19.21 -5.61 1.20
CA PRO A 122 -20.20 -4.55 1.04
C PRO A 122 -19.56 -3.15 1.15
N PRO A 123 -19.95 -2.17 0.30
CA PRO A 123 -19.35 -0.84 0.30
C PRO A 123 -19.36 -0.13 1.66
N GLU A 124 -20.40 -0.35 2.47
CA GLU A 124 -20.55 0.19 3.82
C GLU A 124 -19.47 -0.31 4.79
N GLN A 125 -18.88 -1.47 4.53
CA GLN A 125 -17.78 -2.08 5.28
C GLN A 125 -16.40 -1.69 4.75
N VAL A 126 -16.29 -0.83 3.72
CA VAL A 126 -14.99 -0.44 3.14
C VAL A 126 -14.67 1.03 3.44
N ARG A 127 -13.47 1.28 3.98
CA ARG A 127 -12.88 2.60 4.16
C ARG A 127 -11.53 2.63 3.45
N ASP A 128 -11.58 2.80 2.14
CA ASP A 128 -10.39 2.82 1.28
C ASP A 128 -9.79 4.22 1.21
N THR A 129 -8.62 4.41 1.82
CA THR A 129 -7.93 5.70 1.89
C THR A 129 -7.58 6.26 0.52
N VAL A 130 -7.38 5.42 -0.50
CA VAL A 130 -7.12 5.90 -1.87
C VAL A 130 -8.35 6.57 -2.49
N GLU A 131 -9.55 6.12 -2.10
CA GLU A 131 -10.81 6.71 -2.53
C GLU A 131 -11.13 7.95 -1.69
N LEU A 132 -10.95 7.86 -0.37
CA LEU A 132 -11.21 8.95 0.58
C LEU A 132 -10.37 10.20 0.31
N PHE A 133 -9.09 10.02 -0.08
CA PHE A 133 -8.18 11.11 -0.43
C PHE A 133 -8.09 11.34 -1.95
N SER A 134 -9.21 11.27 -2.66
CA SER A 134 -9.23 11.54 -4.10
C SER A 134 -10.46 12.29 -4.55
N PHE A 135 -10.31 13.09 -5.61
CA PHE A 135 -11.46 13.60 -6.35
C PHE A 135 -11.88 12.60 -7.43
N ARG A 136 -13.19 12.58 -7.75
CA ARG A 136 -13.70 11.80 -8.88
C ARG A 136 -12.94 12.17 -10.16
N ARG A 137 -12.46 11.17 -10.90
CA ARG A 137 -11.73 11.32 -12.17
C ARG A 137 -10.38 12.05 -12.06
N GLN A 138 -9.83 12.21 -10.85
CA GLN A 138 -8.45 12.66 -10.66
C GLN A 138 -7.52 11.47 -10.39
N ARG A 139 -6.21 11.73 -10.47
CA ARG A 139 -5.16 10.77 -10.12
C ARG A 139 -5.37 10.25 -8.69
N LYS A 140 -5.20 8.95 -8.50
CA LYS A 140 -5.12 8.30 -7.19
C LYS A 140 -3.76 8.56 -6.55
N LEU A 141 -3.76 8.94 -5.27
CA LEU A 141 -2.56 9.29 -4.53
C LEU A 141 -2.00 8.03 -3.86
N SER A 142 -0.68 7.82 -3.92
CA SER A 142 -0.05 6.64 -3.33
C SER A 142 0.00 6.73 -1.80
N LEU A 143 0.06 5.57 -1.14
CA LEU A 143 0.22 5.49 0.31
C LEU A 143 1.46 6.26 0.78
N ARG A 144 2.60 6.09 0.11
CA ARG A 144 3.86 6.81 0.42
C ARG A 144 3.72 8.33 0.33
N PHE A 145 3.03 8.83 -0.70
CA PHE A 145 2.77 10.26 -0.84
C PHE A 145 1.88 10.76 0.30
N LEU A 146 0.77 10.08 0.58
CA LEU A 146 -0.15 10.48 1.64
C LEU A 146 0.49 10.40 3.03
N ALA A 147 1.24 9.34 3.31
CA ALA A 147 1.96 9.14 4.57
C ALA A 147 2.97 10.26 4.80
N SER A 148 3.80 10.55 3.81
CA SER A 148 4.76 11.65 3.92
C SER A 148 4.06 13.00 4.02
N TYR A 149 3.05 13.28 3.21
CA TYR A 149 2.42 14.60 3.17
C TYR A 149 1.56 14.91 4.41
N LEU A 150 0.72 13.96 4.84
CA LEU A 150 -0.25 14.18 5.91
C LEU A 150 0.26 13.74 7.29
N LEU A 151 1.14 12.74 7.35
CA LEU A 151 1.64 12.20 8.62
C LEU A 151 3.11 12.56 8.88
N GLY A 152 3.84 13.06 7.87
CA GLY A 152 5.28 13.27 7.99
C GLY A 152 6.08 11.96 8.09
N LEU A 153 5.48 10.83 7.73
CA LEU A 153 6.09 9.50 7.84
C LEU A 153 6.76 9.11 6.52
N THR A 154 7.94 8.51 6.63
CA THR A 154 8.61 7.91 5.47
C THR A 154 8.53 6.39 5.60
N ILE A 155 7.70 5.78 4.77
CA ILE A 155 7.44 4.33 4.74
C ILE A 155 8.03 3.70 3.48
N GLN A 156 8.16 2.37 3.46
CA GLN A 156 8.64 1.62 2.29
C GLN A 156 10.02 2.11 1.79
N THR A 157 10.92 2.48 2.71
CA THR A 157 12.21 3.16 2.42
C THR A 157 13.36 2.22 2.06
N GLY A 158 13.21 0.92 2.27
CA GLY A 158 14.28 -0.05 2.07
C GLY A 158 14.42 -0.48 0.61
N THR A 159 15.47 -0.01 -0.08
CA THR A 159 15.99 -0.69 -1.28
C THR A 159 16.54 -2.06 -0.88
N GLY A 160 15.68 -3.07 -0.86
CA GLY A 160 16.01 -4.46 -0.53
C GLY A 160 15.20 -5.11 0.60
N GLN A 161 14.39 -4.34 1.36
CA GLN A 161 13.51 -4.88 2.41
C GLN A 161 12.07 -5.12 1.93
N GLY A 162 11.65 -4.54 0.80
CA GLY A 162 10.29 -4.67 0.30
C GLY A 162 9.28 -3.86 1.10
N HIS A 163 7.99 -4.06 0.85
CA HIS A 163 6.93 -3.50 1.69
C HIS A 163 6.71 -4.38 2.93
N ASP A 164 6.13 -3.79 3.97
CA ASP A 164 5.67 -4.50 5.16
C ASP A 164 4.18 -4.22 5.34
N SER A 165 3.36 -5.26 5.20
CA SER A 165 1.91 -5.17 5.28
C SER A 165 1.40 -4.66 6.63
N ILE A 166 2.17 -4.84 7.72
CA ILE A 166 1.84 -4.24 9.03
C ILE A 166 2.04 -2.72 8.98
N GLU A 167 3.19 -2.24 8.49
CA GLU A 167 3.46 -0.81 8.28
C GLU A 167 2.38 -0.16 7.40
N ASP A 168 2.01 -0.81 6.31
CA ASP A 168 1.06 -0.28 5.34
C ASP A 168 -0.37 -0.24 5.90
N ALA A 169 -0.84 -1.31 6.57
CA ALA A 169 -2.13 -1.33 7.26
C ALA A 169 -2.21 -0.28 8.39
N ALA A 170 -1.13 -0.13 9.18
CA ALA A 170 -1.05 0.88 10.24
C ALA A 170 -1.10 2.30 9.68
N THR A 171 -0.39 2.54 8.57
CA THR A 171 -0.38 3.83 7.88
C THR A 171 -1.76 4.16 7.32
N ALA A 172 -2.44 3.21 6.68
CA ALA A 172 -3.80 3.40 6.20
C ALA A 172 -4.79 3.72 7.33
N LEU A 173 -4.65 3.06 8.49
CA LEU A 173 -5.42 3.37 9.69
C LEU A 173 -5.17 4.81 10.17
N ALA A 174 -3.92 5.24 10.24
CA ALA A 174 -3.56 6.60 10.63
C ALA A 174 -4.12 7.65 9.64
N LEU A 175 -4.04 7.38 8.34
CA LEU A 175 -4.63 8.23 7.30
C LEU A 175 -6.15 8.32 7.43
N TYR A 176 -6.82 7.22 7.74
CA TYR A 176 -8.27 7.23 7.99
C TYR A 176 -8.63 8.13 9.18
N ASN A 177 -7.85 8.09 10.26
CA ASN A 177 -8.06 8.99 11.40
C ASN A 177 -7.87 10.47 11.02
N VAL A 178 -6.87 10.78 10.18
CA VAL A 178 -6.68 12.13 9.63
C VAL A 178 -7.86 12.55 8.75
N TYR A 179 -8.36 11.64 7.92
CA TYR A 179 -9.56 11.88 7.10
C TYR A 179 -10.75 12.26 7.98
N CYS A 180 -11.06 11.46 9.02
CA CYS A 180 -12.15 11.74 9.94
C CYS A 180 -12.00 13.11 10.62
N LYS A 181 -10.78 13.47 11.05
CA LYS A 181 -10.49 14.77 11.64
C LYS A 181 -10.73 15.92 10.65
N LEU A 182 -10.18 15.82 9.45
CA LEU A 182 -10.35 16.84 8.40
C LEU A 182 -11.82 17.00 7.99
N GLN A 183 -12.57 15.90 7.95
CA GLN A 183 -13.99 15.91 7.64
C GLN A 183 -14.81 16.58 8.75
N ALA A 184 -14.55 16.24 10.03
CA ALA A 184 -15.21 16.86 11.18
C ALA A 184 -14.92 18.37 11.27
N GLU A 185 -13.73 18.81 10.86
CA GLU A 185 -13.34 20.22 10.81
C GLU A 185 -13.80 20.94 9.53
N GLY A 186 -14.41 20.26 8.56
CA GLY A 186 -14.80 20.84 7.26
C GLY A 186 -13.61 21.26 6.38
N LYS A 187 -12.41 20.75 6.64
CA LYS A 187 -11.15 21.14 5.95
C LYS A 187 -10.69 20.15 4.88
N LEU A 188 -11.38 19.02 4.74
CA LEU A 188 -11.00 17.94 3.81
C LEU A 188 -10.82 18.42 2.38
N GLU A 189 -11.80 19.15 1.83
CA GLU A 189 -11.78 19.59 0.43
C GLU A 189 -10.64 20.59 0.17
N ALA A 190 -10.44 21.55 1.07
CA ALA A 190 -9.34 22.51 0.99
C ALA A 190 -7.97 21.79 1.01
N LYS A 191 -7.81 20.80 1.91
CA LYS A 191 -6.58 20.02 2.02
C LYS A 191 -6.36 19.14 0.77
N LEU A 192 -7.41 18.56 0.19
CA LEU A 192 -7.31 17.83 -1.07
C LEU A 192 -6.83 18.75 -2.20
N HIS A 193 -7.45 19.93 -2.36
CA HIS A 193 -7.00 20.89 -3.37
C HIS A 193 -5.53 21.30 -3.19
N GLU A 194 -5.09 21.51 -1.96
CA GLU A 194 -3.70 21.79 -1.62
C GLU A 194 -2.77 20.66 -2.08
N MET A 195 -3.06 19.41 -1.71
CA MET A 195 -2.27 18.24 -2.11
C MET A 195 -2.23 18.06 -3.64
N TYR A 196 -3.35 18.25 -4.34
CA TYR A 196 -3.38 18.14 -5.80
C TYR A 196 -2.62 19.28 -6.50
N ARG A 197 -2.66 20.50 -5.96
CA ARG A 197 -1.83 21.62 -6.48
C ARG A 197 -0.36 21.31 -6.27
N TRP A 198 0.01 20.85 -5.07
CA TRP A 198 1.36 20.43 -4.76
C TRP A 198 1.86 19.37 -5.74
N GLY A 199 1.10 18.28 -5.91
CA GLY A 199 1.50 17.19 -6.77
C GLY A 199 1.65 17.55 -8.24
N LYS A 200 0.84 18.51 -8.72
CA LYS A 200 0.98 19.08 -10.07
C LYS A 200 2.21 19.96 -10.24
N GLN A 201 2.62 20.68 -9.18
CA GLN A 201 3.73 21.63 -9.22
C GLN A 201 5.09 20.96 -8.97
N TYR A 202 5.14 20.03 -8.02
CA TYR A 202 6.38 19.46 -7.48
C TYR A 202 6.53 17.95 -7.73
N GLY A 203 5.51 17.32 -8.32
CA GLY A 203 5.47 15.87 -8.54
C GLY A 203 4.78 15.12 -7.39
N TRP A 204 4.56 13.83 -7.61
CA TRP A 204 3.77 12.95 -6.73
C TRP A 204 4.64 12.04 -5.84
N GLU A 205 5.91 12.38 -5.70
CA GLU A 205 6.87 11.65 -4.87
C GLU A 205 6.71 12.03 -3.39
N PRO A 206 7.14 11.15 -2.47
CA PRO A 206 7.11 11.44 -1.03
C PRO A 206 7.80 12.76 -0.69
N VAL A 207 7.22 13.51 0.25
CA VAL A 207 7.70 14.84 0.65
C VAL A 207 8.57 14.78 1.91
N VAL A 208 9.53 15.69 2.01
CA VAL A 208 10.33 15.88 3.23
C VAL A 208 9.73 17.02 4.03
N HIS A 209 9.59 16.84 5.34
CA HIS A 209 9.12 17.91 6.23
C HIS A 209 10.29 18.63 6.90
N VAL A 210 10.21 19.96 6.95
CA VAL A 210 11.06 20.81 7.78
C VAL A 210 10.13 21.66 8.64
N ASN A 211 10.31 21.61 9.96
CA ASN A 211 9.43 22.31 10.93
C ASN A 211 7.93 22.02 10.73
N CYS A 212 7.57 20.76 10.44
CA CYS A 212 6.19 20.31 10.14
C CYS A 212 5.57 20.89 8.86
N VAL A 213 6.40 21.43 7.96
CA VAL A 213 5.94 21.95 6.66
C VAL A 213 6.57 21.12 5.54
N PRO A 214 5.77 20.60 4.58
CA PRO A 214 6.30 19.87 3.44
C PRO A 214 7.18 20.81 2.59
N GLN A 215 8.37 20.33 2.24
CA GLN A 215 9.34 21.03 1.41
C GLN A 215 9.29 20.51 -0.02
N PRO A 216 9.42 21.39 -1.03
CA PRO A 216 9.55 20.95 -2.40
C PRO A 216 10.81 20.07 -2.54
N PRO A 217 10.83 19.11 -3.47
CA PRO A 217 12.04 18.37 -3.77
C PRO A 217 13.16 19.36 -4.11
N PRO A 218 14.42 19.08 -3.72
CA PRO A 218 15.53 19.93 -4.11
C PRO A 218 15.50 20.07 -5.64
N GLY A 219 15.36 21.30 -6.13
CA GLY A 219 15.41 21.57 -7.58
C GLY A 219 16.71 21.01 -8.16
N PRO A 220 16.81 20.83 -9.49
CA PRO A 220 18.11 20.57 -10.10
C PRO A 220 19.05 21.64 -9.58
N GLY A 221 20.05 21.22 -8.80
CA GLY A 221 20.95 22.14 -8.14
C GLY A 221 21.45 23.11 -9.19
N VAL A 222 21.31 24.41 -8.92
CA VAL A 222 22.20 25.37 -9.54
C VAL A 222 23.58 24.92 -9.08
N VAL A 223 24.25 24.14 -9.93
CA VAL A 223 25.69 23.89 -9.81
C VAL A 223 26.26 25.30 -9.73
N GLY A 224 26.74 25.67 -8.54
CA GLY A 224 27.33 26.98 -8.33
C GLY A 224 28.38 27.18 -9.42
N LEU A 225 28.10 28.10 -10.34
CA LEU A 225 29.12 28.69 -11.16
C LEU A 225 30.13 29.27 -10.17
N ALA A 226 31.30 28.63 -10.07
CA ALA A 226 32.42 29.19 -9.37
C ALA A 226 32.62 30.62 -9.92
N PRO A 227 32.75 31.64 -9.07
CA PRO A 227 33.04 32.98 -9.55
C PRO A 227 34.37 32.92 -10.33
N PRO A 228 34.47 33.62 -11.47
CA PRO A 228 35.72 33.65 -12.23
C PRO A 228 36.81 34.23 -11.33
N ALA A 229 37.94 33.53 -11.26
CA ALA A 229 39.14 34.02 -10.60
C ALA A 229 39.52 35.36 -11.22
N LEU A 230 39.52 36.42 -10.41
CA LEU A 230 40.10 37.69 -10.78
C LEU A 230 41.62 37.49 -10.91
N LEU A 231 42.14 37.74 -12.11
CA LEU A 231 43.56 37.97 -12.38
C LEU A 231 43.95 39.37 -11.90
#